data_AF-A0A0V0HK41-F1
#
_entry.id   AF-A0A0V0HK41-F1
#
_cell.length_a   1.000
_cell.length_b   1.000
_cell.length_c   1.000
_cell.angle_alpha   90.00
_cell.angle_beta   90.00
_cell.angle_gamma   90.00
#
_symmetry.space_group_name_H-M   'P 1'
#
loop_
_entity.id
_entity.type
_entity.pdbx_description
1 polymer ?
#
loop_
_entity_poly.entity_id
_entity_poly.type
_entity_poly.pdbx_seq_one_letter_code
_entity_poly.pdbx_strand_id
1 'polypeptide(L)'
;MMVLRFSMLTEDPMPILGILPNLRNLDLFRAYEGKEIMCSDNSFSQLEFLHLRDLEKLERWHLGTSAMPLIKGLGIMTVQI
;
A
#
# COMPACT_ATOMS: atom_id res chain seq x y z
N MET A 1 6.39 12.05 2.24
CA MET A 1 5.20 11.31 2.71
C MET A 1 4.09 11.50 1.70
N MET A 2 3.45 10.43 1.24
CA MET A 2 2.31 10.47 0.34
C MET A 2 1.09 9.85 1.03
N VAL A 3 -0.07 10.49 0.86
CA VAL A 3 -1.32 10.06 1.48
C VAL A 3 -2.40 10.07 0.41
N LEU A 4 -3.06 8.93 0.20
CA LEU A 4 -4.27 8.84 -0.63
C LEU A 4 -5.46 8.61 0.30
N ARG A 5 -6.46 9.49 0.23
CA ARG A 5 -7.65 9.43 1.09
C ARG A 5 -8.90 9.49 0.23
N PHE A 6 -9.86 8.60 0.50
CA PHE A 6 -11.18 8.63 -0.14
C PHE A 6 -11.12 8.70 -1.67
N SER A 7 -10.08 8.12 -2.27
CA SER A 7 -9.80 8.22 -3.70
C SER A 7 -10.62 7.27 -4.56
N MET A 8 -11.30 6.30 -3.93
CA MET A 8 -12.17 5.31 -4.59
C MET A 8 -11.47 4.59 -5.77
N LEU A 9 -10.17 4.32 -5.65
CA LEU A 9 -9.41 3.64 -6.69
C LEU A 9 -9.95 2.23 -6.88
N THR A 10 -10.20 1.84 -8.13
CA THR A 10 -10.65 0.49 -8.48
C THR A 10 -9.51 -0.39 -8.99
N GLU A 11 -8.45 0.23 -9.51
CA GLU A 11 -7.21 -0.43 -9.92
C GLU A 11 -6.20 -0.43 -8.78
N ASP A 12 -5.40 -1.49 -8.67
CA ASP A 12 -4.37 -1.62 -7.65
C ASP A 12 -3.35 -0.48 -7.78
N PRO A 13 -3.20 0.40 -6.76
CA PRO A 13 -2.24 1.49 -6.81
C PRO A 13 -0.79 1.01 -6.66
N MET A 14 -0.56 -0.16 -6.06
CA MET A 14 0.77 -0.57 -5.62
C MET A 14 1.83 -0.65 -6.74
N PRO A 15 1.54 -1.12 -7.97
CA PRO A 15 2.53 -1.14 -9.04
C PRO A 15 3.05 0.24 -9.43
N ILE A 16 2.18 1.26 -9.46
CA ILE A 16 2.57 2.63 -9.82
C ILE A 16 3.25 3.33 -8.64
N LEU A 17 2.73 3.15 -7.43
CA LEU A 17 3.34 3.77 -6.25
C LEU A 17 4.71 3.15 -5.94
N GLY A 18 4.87 1.85 -6.23
CA GLY A 18 6.07 1.07 -5.95
C GLY A 18 7.29 1.46 -6.78
N ILE A 19 7.12 2.13 -7.92
CA ILE A 19 8.23 2.61 -8.76
C ILE A 19 8.74 4.00 -8.37
N LEU A 20 8.08 4.69 -7.43
CA LEU A 20 8.43 6.06 -7.08
C LEU A 20 9.73 6.08 -6.26
N PRO A 21 10.82 6.70 -6.78
CA PRO A 21 12.17 6.52 -6.25
C PRO A 21 12.40 7.17 -4.88
N ASN A 22 11.53 8.11 -4.45
CA ASN A 22 11.68 8.84 -3.20
C ASN A 22 10.53 8.57 -2.21
N LEU A 23 9.69 7.57 -2.48
CA LEU A 23 8.53 7.28 -1.64
C LEU A 23 8.96 6.54 -0.37
N ARG A 24 9.14 7.30 0.72
CA ARG A 24 9.54 6.76 2.04
C ARG A 24 8.38 6.46 2.99
N ASN A 25 7.26 7.15 2.84
CA ASN A 25 6.07 6.94 3.67
C ASN A 25 4.84 6.95 2.78
N LEU A 26 4.03 5.90 2.87
CA LEU A 26 2.78 5.73 2.16
C LEU A 26 1.65 5.45 3.15
N ASP A 27 0.52 6.12 2.94
CA ASP A 27 -0.67 5.95 3.73
C ASP A 27 -1.90 5.94 2.82
N LEU A 28 -2.55 4.78 2.75
CA LEU A 28 -3.80 4.56 2.01
C LEU A 28 -4.93 4.49 3.02
N PHE A 29 -5.83 5.49 3.00
CA PHE A 29 -6.99 5.54 3.89
C PHE A 29 -8.29 5.60 3.10
N ARG A 30 -9.08 4.52 3.13
CA ARG A 30 -10.30 4.39 2.30
C ARG A 30 -10.03 4.76 0.84
N ALA A 31 -8.84 4.39 0.36
CA ALA A 31 -8.32 4.88 -0.91
C ALA A 31 -8.58 3.89 -2.06
N TYR A 32 -8.77 2.62 -1.74
CA TYR A 32 -8.85 1.52 -2.69
C TYR A 32 -10.07 0.63 -2.40
N GLU A 33 -10.82 0.33 -3.44
CA GLU A 33 -12.09 -0.41 -3.44
C GLU A 33 -11.95 -1.80 -4.09
N GLY A 34 -10.76 -2.17 -4.53
CA GLY A 34 -10.49 -3.50 -5.06
C GLY A 34 -10.18 -4.52 -3.95
N LYS A 35 -10.11 -5.79 -4.37
CA LYS A 35 -9.99 -6.93 -3.46
C LYS A 35 -8.56 -7.41 -3.21
N GLU A 36 -7.66 -7.07 -4.12
CA GLU A 36 -6.30 -7.58 -4.09
C GLU A 36 -5.33 -6.43 -4.37
N ILE A 37 -4.19 -6.45 -3.70
CA ILE A 37 -3.05 -5.58 -4.02
C ILE A 37 -1.81 -6.44 -4.24
N MET A 38 -0.92 -5.98 -5.13
CA MET A 38 0.29 -6.67 -5.53
C MET A 38 1.49 -5.72 -5.41
N CYS A 39 2.49 -6.17 -4.66
CA CYS A 39 3.81 -5.55 -4.61
C CYS A 39 4.80 -6.53 -5.22
N SER A 40 5.29 -6.26 -6.43
CA SER A 40 6.27 -7.13 -7.11
C SER A 40 7.63 -7.10 -6.41
N ASP A 41 8.50 -8.06 -6.75
CA ASP A 41 9.91 -7.98 -6.36
C ASP A 41 10.51 -6.63 -6.77
N ASN A 42 11.40 -6.12 -5.91
CA ASN A 42 12.10 -4.84 -6.06
C ASN A 42 11.19 -3.59 -6.10
N SER A 43 9.88 -3.73 -5.89
CA SER A 43 8.99 -2.58 -5.68
C SER A 43 9.27 -1.92 -4.32
N PHE A 44 8.96 -0.63 -4.23
CA PHE A 44 9.06 0.16 -2.99
C PHE A 44 10.47 0.17 -2.38
N SER A 45 11.48 0.35 -3.22
CA SER A 45 12.90 0.26 -2.84
C SER A 45 13.33 1.23 -1.73
N GLN A 46 12.59 2.33 -1.50
CA GLN A 46 12.85 3.33 -0.46
C GLN A 46 11.76 3.42 0.62
N LEU A 47 10.74 2.55 0.59
CA LEU A 47 9.62 2.66 1.52
C LEU A 47 10.02 2.23 2.92
N GLU A 48 9.81 3.11 3.90
CA GLU A 48 10.09 2.86 5.31
C GLU A 48 8.81 2.64 6.12
N PHE A 49 7.70 3.30 5.77
CA PHE A 49 6.44 3.19 6.50
C PHE A 49 5.25 3.03 5.56
N LEU A 50 4.45 2.00 5.78
CA LEU A 50 3.21 1.73 5.06
C LEU A 50 2.03 1.66 6.02
N HIS A 51 0.98 2.42 5.72
CA HIS A 51 -0.30 2.32 6.40
C HIS A 51 -1.41 1.95 5.41
N LEU A 52 -2.10 0.85 5.67
CA LEU A 52 -3.31 0.41 4.96
C LEU A 52 -4.49 0.54 5.93
N ARG A 53 -5.36 1.52 5.71
CA ARG A 53 -6.42 1.90 6.66
C ARG A 53 -7.78 1.88 5.99
N ASP A 54 -8.71 1.14 6.58
CA ASP A 54 -10.10 1.02 6.12
C ASP A 54 -10.20 0.72 4.61
N LEU A 55 -9.38 -0.21 4.13
CA LEU A 55 -9.51 -0.76 2.78
C LEU A 55 -10.53 -1.91 2.85
N GLU A 56 -11.81 -1.56 3.00
CA GLU A 56 -12.89 -2.48 3.43
C GLU A 56 -13.04 -3.73 2.56
N LYS A 57 -12.75 -3.61 1.26
CA LYS A 57 -12.88 -4.70 0.29
C LYS A 57 -11.60 -5.50 0.12
N LEU A 58 -10.48 -5.08 0.71
CA LEU A 58 -9.19 -5.73 0.52
C LEU A 58 -9.17 -7.09 1.22
N GLU A 59 -9.10 -8.15 0.42
CA GLU A 59 -9.10 -9.55 0.87
C GLU A 59 -7.69 -10.15 0.82
N ARG A 60 -6.85 -9.74 -0.14
CA ARG A 60 -5.52 -10.33 -0.35
C ARG A 60 -4.44 -9.30 -0.61
N TRP A 61 -3.26 -9.57 -0.07
CA TRP A 61 -2.05 -8.82 -0.37
C TRP A 61 -0.95 -9.79 -0.83
N HIS A 62 -0.58 -9.67 -2.10
CA HIS A 62 0.51 -10.41 -2.71
C HIS A 62 1.81 -9.61 -2.56
N LEU A 63 2.74 -10.14 -1.77
CA LEU A 63 4.02 -9.51 -1.48
C LEU A 63 5.16 -10.32 -2.11
N GLY A 64 5.90 -9.70 -3.02
CA GLY A 64 7.14 -10.24 -3.56
C GLY A 64 8.20 -10.42 -2.47
N THR A 65 9.08 -11.41 -2.65
CA THR A 65 10.09 -11.80 -1.65
C THR A 65 11.05 -10.65 -1.35
N SER A 66 11.37 -9.84 -2.36
CA SER A 66 12.28 -8.68 -2.23
C SER A 66 11.56 -7.33 -2.25
N ALA A 67 10.24 -7.31 -2.09
CA ALA A 67 9.49 -6.06 -2.01
C ALA A 67 9.79 -5.33 -0.69
N MET A 68 9.80 -3.98 -0.73
CA MET A 68 9.93 -3.12 0.46
C MET A 68 11.15 -3.46 1.36
N PRO A 69 12.38 -3.55 0.82
CA PRO A 69 13.55 -4.02 1.57
C PRO A 69 13.94 -3.11 2.76
N LEU A 70 13.45 -1.88 2.81
CA LEU A 70 13.77 -0.89 3.86
C LEU A 70 12.61 -0.64 4.83
N ILE A 71 11.57 -1.49 4.83
CA ILE A 71 10.40 -1.30 5.67
C ILE A 71 10.77 -1.31 7.16
N LYS A 72 10.32 -0.29 7.88
CA LYS A 72 10.52 -0.11 9.33
C LYS A 72 9.21 -0.26 10.09
N GLY A 73 8.09 0.05 9.46
CA GLY A 73 6.77 -0.06 10.07
C GLY A 73 5.66 -0.35 9.06
N LEU A 74 4.81 -1.29 9.42
CA LEU A 74 3.60 -1.64 8.71
C LEU A 74 2.42 -1.51 9.67
N GLY A 75 1.46 -0.65 9.32
CA GLY A 75 0.19 -0.51 10.03
C GLY A 75 -0.95 -0.96 9.14
N ILE A 76 -1.70 -1.97 9.59
CA ILE A 76 -2.97 -2.37 8.97
C ILE A 76 -4.06 -2.09 10.00
N MET A 77 -5.05 -1.30 9.62
CA MET A 77 -6.17 -0.94 10.48
C MET A 77 -7.47 -1.09 9.72
N THR A 78 -8.41 -1.81 10.30
CA THR A 78 -9.80 -1.90 9.87
C THR A 78 -10.68 -1.47 11.03
N VAL A 79 -11.60 -0.53 10.79
CA VAL A 79 -12.67 -0.24 11.74
C VAL A 79 -13.83 -1.19 11.45
N GLN A 80 -14.08 -2.14 12.34
CA GLN A 80 -15.34 -2.90 12.34
C GLN A 80 -16.40 -2.05 13.06
N ILE A 81 -17.53 -1.81 12.39
CA ILE A 81 -18.73 -1.20 12.97
C ILE A 81 -19.58 -2.30 13.60
#